data_AF-A0A413R8T7-F1
#
_entry.id   AF-A0A413R8T7-F1
#
_cell.length_a   1.000
_cell.length_b   1.000
_cell.length_c   1.000
_cell.angle_alpha   90.00
_cell.angle_beta   90.00
_cell.angle_gamma   90.00
#
_symmetry.space_group_name_H-M   'P 1'
#
loop_
_entity.id
_entity.type
_entity.pdbx_description
1 polymer ?
#
loop_
_entity_poly.entity_id
_entity_poly.type
_entity_poly.pdbx_seq_one_letter_code
_entity_poly.pdbx_strand_id
1 'polypeptide(L)'
;MKYFSTVNVYTWNKDSKYKSYDGVVYSKDGKTVLGMPLKRSELIIREGCTTFDVQAVAYDSVFDDSDMFACDSLRKVIIPESVEKVVDSRNLLAKTKRAGFKVEDVIVKSKNMDGNSIGLLATCFNQIETEKLMKQFPNQIKKKGGMYISNDNVLVKYEGEAKNVIIPSYVKEIADNAFYMANVESVDIPDSVTNFGKNIFELSSVVKVNLPKNMKTIPEGMFKNCSNLVDVKIPDSVENIEKEAFYGCSKIDVNIAFGKNVKVIKSKAFSNIPWEKITVPESIIRIDKNAFEGPYDDSMKRIVVIESNSKKITPEAFYVSGDDLDLIGKTSLEYSKNFKYAATKAVARNIKYYGNKKTKSEYSWAKVEGADGYQLYASDNKKFKGKIVIDVSKKYTSKKLNFNGKVSKIYMKIRPYKKVNGKKMYDRWMKTVGNRVF
;
A
#
# COMPACT_ATOMS: atom_id res chain seq x y z
N MET A 1 -8.57 -15.23 -4.62
CA MET A 1 -10.03 -15.41 -4.73
C MET A 1 -10.57 -14.34 -5.68
N LYS A 2 -11.33 -14.70 -6.71
CA LYS A 2 -11.98 -13.74 -7.61
C LYS A 2 -13.16 -13.10 -6.85
N TYR A 3 -13.16 -11.77 -6.85
CA TYR A 3 -14.12 -10.80 -6.32
C TYR A 3 -15.52 -11.31 -5.89
N PHE A 4 -15.94 -10.97 -4.68
CA PHE A 4 -17.31 -11.09 -4.17
C PHE A 4 -18.18 -9.96 -4.78
N SER A 5 -18.38 -9.94 -6.10
CA SER A 5 -19.32 -8.99 -6.72
C SER A 5 -20.77 -9.44 -6.51
N THR A 6 -21.71 -8.49 -6.53
CA THR A 6 -23.16 -8.69 -6.36
C THR A 6 -23.79 -9.77 -7.25
N VAL A 7 -23.20 -10.03 -8.42
CA VAL A 7 -23.60 -11.08 -9.37
C VAL A 7 -23.31 -12.49 -8.84
N ASN A 8 -22.43 -12.60 -7.84
CA ASN A 8 -21.89 -13.87 -7.38
C ASN A 8 -22.73 -14.54 -6.29
N VAL A 9 -23.40 -13.82 -5.38
CA VAL A 9 -24.17 -14.47 -4.30
C VAL A 9 -25.35 -15.30 -4.86
N TYR A 10 -26.09 -14.75 -5.83
CA TYR A 10 -27.18 -15.47 -6.49
C TYR A 10 -26.72 -16.67 -7.32
N THR A 11 -25.56 -16.56 -7.96
CA THR A 11 -24.99 -17.68 -8.75
C THR A 11 -24.37 -18.75 -7.84
N TRP A 12 -23.76 -18.36 -6.72
CA TRP A 12 -23.15 -19.27 -5.76
C TRP A 12 -24.15 -20.00 -4.89
N ASN A 13 -25.31 -19.41 -4.60
CA ASN A 13 -26.42 -20.12 -3.98
C ASN A 13 -26.83 -21.38 -4.77
N LYS A 14 -26.48 -21.45 -6.06
CA LYS A 14 -26.74 -22.58 -6.95
C LYS A 14 -25.48 -23.38 -7.31
N ASP A 15 -24.30 -22.99 -6.80
CA ASP A 15 -23.02 -23.66 -7.07
C ASP A 15 -22.76 -24.73 -6.00
N SER A 16 -22.53 -25.98 -6.44
CA SER A 16 -22.29 -27.14 -5.57
C SER A 16 -21.00 -27.05 -4.74
N LYS A 17 -20.15 -26.04 -4.99
CA LYS A 17 -18.99 -25.72 -4.17
C LYS A 17 -19.34 -25.05 -2.85
N TYR A 18 -20.55 -24.54 -2.69
CA TYR A 18 -20.99 -23.82 -1.49
C TYR A 18 -22.23 -24.45 -0.90
N LYS A 19 -22.51 -24.10 0.36
CA LYS A 19 -23.80 -24.35 0.99
C LYS A 19 -24.55 -23.03 1.09
N SER A 20 -25.86 -23.08 0.87
CA SER A 20 -26.74 -21.94 1.08
C SER A 20 -27.81 -22.30 2.08
N TYR A 21 -28.00 -21.42 3.07
CA TYR A 21 -29.08 -21.53 4.04
C TYR A 21 -29.79 -20.20 4.09
N ASP A 22 -31.08 -20.19 3.71
CA ASP A 22 -31.88 -18.98 3.65
C ASP A 22 -31.20 -17.86 2.82
N GLY A 23 -30.54 -18.25 1.73
CA GLY A 23 -29.83 -17.34 0.83
C GLY A 23 -28.46 -16.85 1.31
N VAL A 24 -28.08 -17.09 2.57
CA VAL A 24 -26.72 -16.84 3.10
C VAL A 24 -25.79 -17.95 2.61
N VAL A 25 -24.66 -17.57 2.04
CA VAL A 25 -23.66 -18.45 1.44
C VAL A 25 -22.59 -18.81 2.47
N TYR A 26 -22.30 -20.10 2.55
CA TYR A 26 -21.28 -20.69 3.41
C TYR A 26 -20.28 -21.49 2.58
N SER A 27 -19.10 -21.74 3.16
CA SER A 27 -18.15 -22.72 2.65
C SER A 27 -18.79 -24.10 2.44
N LYS A 28 -18.17 -24.95 1.61
CA LYS A 28 -18.70 -26.30 1.29
C LYS A 28 -19.01 -27.15 2.51
N ASP A 29 -18.19 -27.06 3.55
CA ASP A 29 -18.40 -27.75 4.82
C ASP A 29 -19.52 -27.10 5.67
N GLY A 30 -19.85 -25.84 5.43
CA GLY A 30 -20.83 -25.04 6.17
C GLY A 30 -20.23 -24.29 7.35
N LYS A 31 -18.90 -24.31 7.51
CA LYS A 31 -18.21 -23.79 8.70
C LYS A 31 -17.84 -22.31 8.64
N THR A 32 -17.83 -21.71 7.45
CA THR A 32 -17.46 -20.30 7.25
C THR A 32 -18.57 -19.57 6.51
N VAL A 33 -19.05 -18.45 7.06
CA VAL A 33 -19.92 -17.51 6.35
C VAL A 33 -19.12 -16.75 5.30
N LEU A 34 -19.57 -16.76 4.05
CA LEU A 34 -18.86 -16.17 2.91
C LEU A 34 -19.63 -15.03 2.22
N GLY A 35 -20.95 -14.98 2.34
CA GLY A 35 -21.74 -13.93 1.69
C GLY A 35 -23.20 -13.94 2.12
N MET A 36 -23.86 -12.79 2.01
CA MET A 36 -25.31 -12.67 2.24
C MET A 36 -26.02 -11.97 1.08
N PRO A 37 -27.34 -12.18 0.92
CA PRO A 37 -28.14 -11.44 -0.05
C PRO A 37 -28.10 -9.93 0.19
N LEU A 38 -28.08 -9.16 -0.90
CA LEU A 38 -28.22 -7.69 -0.83
C LEU A 38 -29.58 -7.32 -0.23
N LYS A 39 -29.66 -6.14 0.38
CA LYS A 39 -30.88 -5.55 0.97
C LYS A 39 -31.46 -6.23 2.22
N ARG A 40 -30.85 -7.30 2.73
CA ARG A 40 -31.25 -7.87 4.03
C ARG A 40 -30.89 -6.94 5.18
N SER A 41 -31.85 -6.67 6.06
CA SER A 41 -31.64 -5.87 7.26
C SER A 41 -31.00 -6.64 8.41
N GLU A 42 -31.01 -7.97 8.35
CA GLU A 42 -30.44 -8.83 9.39
C GLU A 42 -29.64 -9.99 8.78
N LEU A 43 -28.50 -10.30 9.41
CA LEU A 43 -27.73 -11.52 9.20
C LEU A 43 -27.78 -12.37 10.46
N ILE A 44 -28.39 -13.54 10.36
CA ILE A 44 -28.34 -14.55 11.42
C ILE A 44 -27.37 -15.63 10.97
N ILE A 45 -26.22 -15.73 11.63
CA ILE A 45 -25.24 -16.78 11.34
C ILE A 45 -25.76 -18.09 11.93
N ARG A 46 -25.74 -19.15 11.13
CA ARG A 46 -26.28 -20.47 11.51
C ARG A 46 -25.40 -21.14 12.58
N GLU A 47 -26.04 -21.79 13.55
CA GLU A 47 -25.38 -22.70 14.49
C GLU A 47 -24.62 -23.82 13.76
N GLY A 48 -23.44 -24.17 14.27
CA GLY A 48 -22.47 -25.06 13.62
C GLY A 48 -21.49 -24.34 12.67
N CYS A 49 -21.70 -23.05 12.39
CA CYS A 49 -20.69 -22.20 11.76
C CYS A 49 -19.62 -21.84 12.79
N THR A 50 -18.34 -22.05 12.45
CA THR A 50 -17.21 -21.78 13.36
C THR A 50 -16.47 -20.48 13.03
N THR A 51 -16.68 -19.93 11.83
CA THR A 51 -15.95 -18.75 11.35
C THR A 51 -16.87 -17.75 10.67
N PHE A 52 -16.82 -16.51 11.13
CA PHE A 52 -17.45 -15.37 10.48
C PHE A 52 -16.40 -14.57 9.69
N ASP A 53 -16.41 -14.69 8.37
CA ASP A 53 -15.65 -13.77 7.51
C ASP A 53 -16.47 -12.50 7.29
N VAL A 54 -15.96 -11.36 7.77
CA VAL A 54 -16.63 -10.06 7.68
C VAL A 54 -16.82 -9.63 6.23
N GLN A 55 -16.02 -10.16 5.28
CA GLN A 55 -16.26 -9.91 3.86
C GLN A 55 -17.64 -10.38 3.39
N ALA A 56 -18.30 -11.27 4.13
CA ALA A 56 -19.66 -11.67 3.83
C ALA A 56 -20.66 -10.51 3.89
N VAL A 57 -20.38 -9.50 4.70
CA VAL A 57 -21.23 -8.31 4.91
C VAL A 57 -20.63 -7.03 4.35
N ALA A 58 -19.31 -6.98 4.14
CA ALA A 58 -18.60 -5.80 3.67
C ALA A 58 -17.91 -6.02 2.31
N TYR A 59 -18.04 -5.05 1.41
CA TYR A 59 -17.33 -5.03 0.12
C TYR A 59 -16.52 -3.73 -0.01
N ASP A 60 -15.43 -3.82 -0.77
CA ASP A 60 -14.55 -2.70 -1.12
C ASP A 60 -14.64 -2.57 -2.65
N SER A 61 -15.03 -1.39 -3.11
CA SER A 61 -15.12 -1.05 -4.52
C SER A 61 -13.72 -1.07 -5.12
N VAL A 62 -13.45 -2.02 -6.02
CA VAL A 62 -12.15 -2.14 -6.71
C VAL A 62 -11.90 -0.97 -7.69
N PHE A 63 -12.91 -0.14 -7.97
CA PHE A 63 -12.90 0.79 -9.10
C PHE A 63 -12.75 2.28 -8.73
N ASP A 64 -13.03 2.63 -7.48
CA ASP A 64 -12.95 3.99 -6.95
C ASP A 64 -12.90 3.81 -5.44
N ASP A 65 -12.06 4.55 -4.70
CA ASP A 65 -11.83 4.47 -3.25
C ASP A 65 -13.10 4.86 -2.42
N SER A 66 -14.28 4.53 -2.92
CA SER A 66 -15.59 4.71 -2.30
C SER A 66 -16.01 3.41 -1.59
N ASP A 67 -16.01 3.46 -0.26
CA ASP A 67 -16.45 2.33 0.57
C ASP A 67 -17.94 2.03 0.33
N MET A 68 -18.26 0.97 -0.43
CA MET A 68 -19.63 0.49 -0.61
C MET A 68 -19.80 -0.91 -0.02
N PHE A 69 -20.57 -0.99 1.08
CA PHE A 69 -21.00 -2.26 1.66
C PHE A 69 -21.72 -3.16 0.66
N ALA A 70 -21.54 -4.48 0.78
CA ALA A 70 -22.35 -5.46 0.06
C ALA A 70 -23.83 -5.36 0.45
N CYS A 71 -24.16 -5.00 1.70
CA CYS A 71 -25.53 -4.80 2.12
C CYS A 71 -25.73 -3.47 2.86
N ASP A 72 -26.03 -2.42 2.11
CA ASP A 72 -26.45 -1.10 2.60
C ASP A 72 -27.73 -1.15 3.47
N SER A 73 -28.55 -2.19 3.37
CA SER A 73 -29.70 -2.38 4.27
C SER A 73 -29.37 -3.08 5.57
N LEU A 74 -28.18 -3.65 5.78
CA LEU A 74 -27.86 -4.40 7.01
C LEU A 74 -27.95 -3.47 8.23
N ARG A 75 -28.66 -3.93 9.26
CA ARG A 75 -28.87 -3.26 10.54
C ARG A 75 -28.69 -4.20 11.72
N LYS A 76 -28.45 -5.50 11.52
CA LYS A 76 -28.28 -6.44 12.63
C LYS A 76 -27.50 -7.69 12.22
N VAL A 77 -26.61 -8.16 13.07
CA VAL A 77 -25.81 -9.39 12.94
C VAL A 77 -25.95 -10.18 14.23
N ILE A 78 -26.38 -11.44 14.12
CA ILE A 78 -26.43 -12.39 15.24
C ILE A 78 -25.36 -13.45 15.02
N ILE A 79 -24.40 -13.51 15.94
CA ILE A 79 -23.31 -14.47 15.97
C ILE A 79 -23.69 -15.59 16.98
N PRO A 80 -23.82 -16.87 16.55
CA PRO A 80 -24.25 -17.98 17.40
C PRO A 80 -23.15 -18.45 18.34
N GLU A 81 -23.46 -19.44 19.18
CA GLU A 81 -22.50 -19.98 20.16
C GLU A 81 -21.30 -20.65 19.49
N SER A 82 -21.53 -21.34 18.37
CA SER A 82 -20.48 -22.09 17.65
C SER A 82 -19.39 -21.24 16.99
N VAL A 83 -19.57 -19.93 16.81
CA VAL A 83 -18.57 -19.10 16.12
C VAL A 83 -17.44 -18.79 17.09
N GLU A 84 -16.25 -19.29 16.78
CA GLU A 84 -15.05 -19.09 17.59
C GLU A 84 -14.13 -18.03 16.96
N LYS A 85 -14.22 -17.84 15.64
CA LYS A 85 -13.31 -16.98 14.89
C LYS A 85 -14.04 -15.95 14.03
N VAL A 86 -13.56 -14.71 14.07
CA VAL A 86 -13.92 -13.63 13.15
C VAL A 86 -12.69 -13.30 12.30
N VAL A 87 -12.90 -13.11 11.01
CA VAL A 87 -11.81 -12.79 10.08
C VAL A 87 -12.18 -11.53 9.30
N ASP A 88 -11.29 -10.55 9.30
CA ASP A 88 -11.39 -9.36 8.46
C ASP A 88 -10.12 -9.18 7.64
N SER A 89 -9.97 -10.02 6.62
CA SER A 89 -8.76 -10.04 5.79
C SER A 89 -8.56 -8.77 4.94
N ARG A 90 -9.54 -7.86 4.91
CA ARG A 90 -9.48 -6.59 4.16
C ARG A 90 -9.54 -5.34 5.04
N ASN A 91 -9.53 -5.48 6.37
CA ASN A 91 -9.66 -4.36 7.31
C ASN A 91 -10.91 -3.51 7.01
N LEU A 92 -12.00 -4.17 6.65
CA LEU A 92 -13.25 -3.54 6.26
C LEU A 92 -13.90 -2.86 7.45
N LEU A 93 -13.83 -3.45 8.66
CA LEU A 93 -14.42 -2.89 9.87
C LEU A 93 -13.81 -1.54 10.25
N ALA A 94 -12.48 -1.38 10.11
CA ALA A 94 -11.81 -0.12 10.41
C ALA A 94 -12.11 0.98 9.38
N LYS A 95 -12.35 0.61 8.12
CA LYS A 95 -12.67 1.56 7.04
C LYS A 95 -14.13 1.98 7.05
N THR A 96 -15.01 1.12 7.54
CA THR A 96 -16.43 1.38 7.54
C THR A 96 -16.84 2.29 8.70
N LYS A 97 -16.65 3.61 8.54
CA LYS A 97 -17.41 4.59 9.33
C LYS A 97 -18.83 4.67 8.80
N ARG A 98 -19.63 3.64 9.09
CA ARG A 98 -21.06 3.74 8.87
C ARG A 98 -21.65 4.58 9.99
N ALA A 99 -21.97 5.83 9.70
CA ALA A 99 -22.86 6.61 10.55
C ALA A 99 -24.19 5.83 10.70
N GLY A 100 -24.33 5.09 11.81
CA GLY A 100 -25.56 4.39 12.18
C GLY A 100 -25.51 2.88 12.44
N PHE A 101 -24.39 2.17 12.27
CA PHE A 101 -24.30 0.77 12.75
C PHE A 101 -23.87 0.77 14.21
N LYS A 102 -24.69 0.26 15.12
CA LYS A 102 -24.47 0.34 16.57
C LYS A 102 -24.14 -1.03 17.16
N VAL A 103 -23.63 -1.06 18.39
CA VAL A 103 -23.37 -2.33 19.09
C VAL A 103 -24.63 -3.14 19.35
N GLU A 104 -25.80 -2.52 19.55
CA GLU A 104 -27.06 -3.24 19.72
C GLU A 104 -27.47 -4.02 18.46
N ASP A 105 -26.89 -3.65 17.33
CA ASP A 105 -27.02 -4.35 16.05
C ASP A 105 -26.12 -5.59 15.99
N VAL A 106 -25.14 -5.77 16.89
CA VAL A 106 -24.27 -6.96 16.93
C VAL A 106 -24.51 -7.75 18.20
N ILE A 107 -25.24 -8.86 18.06
CA ILE A 107 -25.54 -9.78 19.16
C ILE A 107 -24.59 -10.96 19.07
N VAL A 108 -23.69 -11.07 20.04
CA VAL A 108 -22.73 -12.18 20.15
C VAL A 108 -23.18 -13.14 21.24
N LYS A 109 -23.48 -14.37 20.83
CA LYS A 109 -23.79 -15.49 21.74
C LYS A 109 -22.59 -16.39 22.00
N SER A 110 -21.53 -16.26 21.20
CA SER A 110 -20.28 -17.01 21.38
C SER A 110 -19.71 -16.83 22.78
N LYS A 111 -19.27 -17.95 23.36
CA LYS A 111 -18.66 -18.02 24.70
C LYS A 111 -17.18 -18.38 24.66
N ASN A 112 -16.65 -18.69 23.47
CA ASN A 112 -15.30 -19.19 23.24
C ASN A 112 -14.60 -18.43 22.10
N MET A 113 -15.05 -17.22 21.77
CA MET A 113 -14.41 -16.39 20.75
C MET A 113 -13.02 -15.94 21.16
N ASP A 114 -12.02 -16.09 20.30
CA ASP A 114 -10.64 -15.68 20.61
C ASP A 114 -10.52 -14.15 20.77
N GLY A 115 -9.49 -13.70 21.50
CA GLY A 115 -9.33 -12.27 21.81
C GLY A 115 -9.15 -11.37 20.58
N ASN A 116 -8.52 -11.85 19.51
CA ASN A 116 -8.38 -11.08 18.27
C ASN A 116 -9.71 -10.90 17.56
N SER A 117 -10.52 -11.97 17.52
CA SER A 117 -11.85 -11.96 16.96
C SER A 117 -12.76 -10.95 17.67
N ILE A 118 -12.64 -10.86 19.01
CA ILE A 118 -13.33 -9.84 19.81
C ILE A 118 -12.81 -8.43 19.45
N GLY A 119 -11.49 -8.27 19.28
CA GLY A 119 -10.87 -6.98 18.93
C GLY A 119 -11.27 -6.48 17.53
N LEU A 120 -11.38 -7.40 16.57
CA LEU A 120 -11.91 -7.10 15.25
C LEU A 120 -13.34 -6.56 15.33
N LEU A 121 -14.23 -7.21 16.10
CA LEU A 121 -15.59 -6.69 16.30
C LEU A 121 -15.61 -5.31 16.98
N ALA A 122 -14.69 -5.08 17.92
CA ALA A 122 -14.57 -3.80 18.62
C ALA A 122 -14.06 -2.65 17.73
N THR A 123 -13.41 -2.95 16.62
CA THR A 123 -12.78 -1.95 15.74
C THR A 123 -13.77 -0.91 15.17
N CYS A 124 -15.04 -1.29 14.98
CA CYS A 124 -16.08 -0.37 14.47
C CYS A 124 -16.68 0.56 15.52
N PHE A 125 -16.38 0.36 16.80
CA PHE A 125 -17.18 0.91 17.89
C PHE A 125 -16.45 2.05 18.61
N ASN A 126 -17.21 3.08 18.98
CA ASN A 126 -16.73 4.09 19.90
C ASN A 126 -16.59 3.52 21.33
N GLN A 127 -16.03 4.28 22.27
CA GLN A 127 -15.80 3.82 23.64
C GLN A 127 -17.05 3.24 24.34
N ILE A 128 -18.21 3.90 24.20
CA ILE A 128 -19.48 3.46 24.82
C ILE A 128 -19.95 2.14 24.19
N GLU A 129 -19.85 2.04 22.87
CA GLU A 129 -20.22 0.85 22.11
C GLU A 129 -19.28 -0.32 22.41
N THR A 130 -17.98 -0.06 22.50
CA THR A 130 -16.96 -1.04 22.91
C THR A 130 -17.27 -1.56 24.31
N GLU A 131 -17.60 -0.69 25.28
CA GLU A 131 -18.00 -1.13 26.61
C GLU A 131 -19.22 -2.05 26.61
N LYS A 132 -20.22 -1.75 25.79
CA LYS A 132 -21.42 -2.59 25.63
C LYS A 132 -21.07 -3.92 24.95
N LEU A 133 -20.18 -3.93 23.95
CA LEU A 133 -19.72 -5.15 23.28
C LEU A 133 -19.00 -6.05 24.29
N MET A 134 -18.06 -5.50 25.07
CA MET A 134 -17.26 -6.27 26.02
C MET A 134 -18.13 -6.91 27.14
N LYS A 135 -19.27 -6.31 27.48
CA LYS A 135 -20.26 -6.90 28.40
C LYS A 135 -20.93 -8.17 27.86
N GLN A 136 -20.89 -8.41 26.54
CA GLN A 136 -21.33 -9.68 25.93
C GLN A 136 -20.32 -10.82 26.16
N PHE A 137 -19.13 -10.52 26.68
CA PHE A 137 -18.04 -11.46 26.95
C PHE A 137 -17.61 -11.50 28.44
N PRO A 138 -18.54 -11.61 29.42
CA PRO A 138 -18.27 -11.37 30.83
C PRO A 138 -17.23 -12.32 31.44
N ASN A 139 -17.10 -13.52 30.89
CA ASN A 139 -16.14 -14.52 31.36
C ASN A 139 -14.88 -14.60 30.51
N GLN A 140 -14.80 -13.90 29.37
CA GLN A 140 -13.66 -13.97 28.45
C GLN A 140 -12.78 -12.72 28.47
N ILE A 141 -13.35 -11.56 28.82
CA ILE A 141 -12.64 -10.27 28.82
C ILE A 141 -12.56 -9.70 30.23
N LYS A 142 -11.37 -9.24 30.62
CA LYS A 142 -11.11 -8.50 31.86
C LYS A 142 -10.69 -7.07 31.53
N LYS A 143 -11.31 -6.08 32.17
CA LYS A 143 -10.89 -4.66 32.08
C LYS A 143 -10.00 -4.30 33.27
N LYS A 144 -8.79 -3.80 33.01
CA LYS A 144 -7.90 -3.25 34.06
C LYS A 144 -7.10 -2.07 33.51
N GLY A 145 -7.16 -0.91 34.18
CA GLY A 145 -6.42 0.28 33.75
C GLY A 145 -6.74 0.72 32.32
N GLY A 146 -8.01 0.59 31.90
CA GLY A 146 -8.45 0.89 30.53
C GLY A 146 -8.12 -0.19 29.49
N MET A 147 -7.33 -1.21 29.82
CA MET A 147 -7.03 -2.34 28.94
C MET A 147 -8.09 -3.41 29.05
N TYR A 148 -8.68 -3.81 27.92
CA TYR A 148 -9.48 -5.02 27.78
C TYR A 148 -8.56 -6.16 27.35
N ILE A 149 -8.37 -7.14 28.23
CA ILE A 149 -7.50 -8.28 27.98
C ILE A 149 -8.33 -9.56 28.08
N SER A 150 -8.20 -10.41 27.07
CA SER A 150 -8.90 -11.70 27.01
C SER A 150 -8.19 -12.79 27.83
N ASN A 151 -8.90 -13.89 28.12
CA ASN A 151 -8.34 -15.02 28.86
C ASN A 151 -7.20 -15.74 28.15
N ASP A 152 -7.14 -15.68 26.82
CA ASP A 152 -6.03 -16.14 25.98
C ASP A 152 -4.88 -15.11 25.90
N ASN A 153 -4.88 -14.11 26.78
CA ASN A 153 -3.83 -13.09 26.94
C ASN A 153 -3.63 -12.17 25.73
N VAL A 154 -4.71 -11.85 25.02
CA VAL A 154 -4.72 -10.84 23.96
C VAL A 154 -5.13 -9.50 24.55
N LEU A 155 -4.34 -8.45 24.32
CA LEU A 155 -4.77 -7.08 24.54
C LEU A 155 -5.70 -6.68 23.40
N VAL A 156 -6.99 -6.67 23.68
CA VAL A 156 -8.07 -6.49 22.70
C VAL A 156 -8.25 -5.02 22.34
N LYS A 157 -8.30 -4.14 23.35
CA LYS A 157 -8.51 -2.71 23.18
C LYS A 157 -8.01 -1.94 24.40
N TYR A 158 -7.52 -0.74 24.18
CA TYR A 158 -7.24 0.26 25.20
C TYR A 158 -8.21 1.44 25.07
N GLU A 159 -8.95 1.70 26.15
CA GLU A 159 -9.90 2.82 26.30
C GLU A 159 -9.66 3.55 27.62
N GLY A 160 -8.38 3.60 28.05
CA GLY A 160 -7.97 4.28 29.28
C GLY A 160 -7.55 5.73 29.06
N GLU A 161 -7.40 6.45 30.17
CA GLU A 161 -6.99 7.87 30.17
C GLU A 161 -5.50 8.05 30.50
N ALA A 162 -4.80 6.97 30.86
CA ALA A 162 -3.38 7.05 31.22
C ALA A 162 -2.53 7.46 30.00
N LYS A 163 -1.64 8.42 30.20
CA LYS A 163 -0.67 8.87 29.19
C LYS A 163 0.46 7.87 28.97
N ASN A 164 0.87 7.18 30.02
CA ASN A 164 1.91 6.17 29.97
C ASN A 164 1.28 4.81 30.25
N VAL A 165 1.34 3.91 29.27
CA VAL A 165 0.70 2.59 29.35
C VAL A 165 1.76 1.51 29.39
N ILE A 166 1.71 0.69 30.44
CA ILE A 166 2.56 -0.49 30.57
C ILE A 166 1.69 -1.72 30.30
N ILE A 167 1.94 -2.42 29.20
CA ILE A 167 1.23 -3.65 28.88
C ILE A 167 1.71 -4.76 29.83
N PRO A 168 0.82 -5.51 30.51
CA PRO A 168 1.23 -6.56 31.44
C PRO A 168 2.05 -7.68 30.78
N SER A 169 3.07 -8.19 31.48
CA SER A 169 4.01 -9.22 30.97
C SER A 169 3.41 -10.61 30.71
N TYR A 170 2.15 -10.83 31.06
CA TYR A 170 1.43 -12.06 30.69
C TYR A 170 0.77 -11.95 29.31
N VAL A 171 0.60 -10.74 28.76
CA VAL A 171 0.04 -10.51 27.42
C VAL A 171 0.96 -11.13 26.38
N LYS A 172 0.37 -11.90 25.47
CA LYS A 172 1.08 -12.61 24.39
C LYS A 172 0.83 -12.01 23.01
N GLU A 173 -0.25 -11.25 22.90
CA GLU A 173 -0.73 -10.73 21.63
C GLU A 173 -1.40 -9.37 21.81
N ILE A 174 -1.25 -8.48 20.82
CA ILE A 174 -1.99 -7.22 20.74
C ILE A 174 -2.86 -7.29 19.50
N ALA A 175 -4.17 -7.14 19.67
CA ALA A 175 -5.13 -7.24 18.59
C ALA A 175 -5.04 -6.06 17.61
N ASP A 176 -5.68 -6.23 16.44
CA ASP A 176 -5.87 -5.15 15.46
C ASP A 176 -6.51 -3.92 16.14
N ASN A 177 -6.01 -2.72 15.83
CA ASN A 177 -6.57 -1.45 16.29
C ASN A 177 -6.64 -1.27 17.83
N ALA A 178 -5.87 -2.06 18.60
CA ALA A 178 -5.95 -2.05 20.07
C ALA A 178 -5.74 -0.67 20.70
N PHE A 179 -4.90 0.19 20.11
CA PHE A 179 -4.65 1.58 20.50
C PHE A 179 -5.07 2.59 19.41
N TYR A 180 -5.95 2.21 18.50
CA TYR A 180 -6.46 3.12 17.46
C TYR A 180 -7.07 4.38 18.07
N MET A 181 -6.60 5.55 17.64
CA MET A 181 -6.96 6.89 18.16
C MET A 181 -6.72 7.08 19.68
N ALA A 182 -5.93 6.21 20.33
CA ALA A 182 -5.67 6.33 21.75
C ALA A 182 -4.86 7.59 22.08
N ASN A 183 -5.28 8.30 23.13
CA ASN A 183 -4.63 9.51 23.64
C ASN A 183 -3.50 9.17 24.65
N VAL A 184 -2.48 8.47 24.17
CA VAL A 184 -1.29 8.06 24.95
C VAL A 184 -0.06 8.84 24.51
N GLU A 185 0.91 9.00 25.40
CA GLU A 185 2.23 9.59 25.12
C GLU A 185 3.29 8.50 24.99
N SER A 186 3.27 7.49 25.87
CA SER A 186 4.20 6.36 25.80
C SER A 186 3.54 5.02 26.05
N VAL A 187 4.04 3.99 25.36
CA VAL A 187 3.59 2.60 25.54
C VAL A 187 4.79 1.66 25.65
N ASP A 188 4.82 0.89 26.75
CA ASP A 188 5.79 -0.16 26.99
C ASP A 188 5.18 -1.53 26.64
N ILE A 189 5.68 -2.11 25.55
CA ILE A 189 5.28 -3.45 25.10
C ILE A 189 6.29 -4.48 25.64
N PRO A 190 5.87 -5.44 26.48
CA PRO A 190 6.79 -6.41 27.06
C PRO A 190 7.24 -7.46 26.04
N ASP A 191 8.40 -8.07 26.30
CA ASP A 191 8.98 -9.16 25.50
C ASP A 191 8.09 -10.42 25.39
N SER A 192 7.06 -10.52 26.23
CA SER A 192 6.08 -11.60 26.18
C SER A 192 5.15 -11.51 24.97
N VAL A 193 5.01 -10.34 24.35
CA VAL A 193 4.18 -10.13 23.17
C VAL A 193 4.93 -10.61 21.94
N THR A 194 4.43 -11.68 21.33
CA THR A 194 5.03 -12.30 20.14
C THR A 194 4.17 -12.18 18.90
N ASN A 195 2.87 -11.90 19.08
CA ASN A 195 1.91 -11.70 18.00
C ASN A 195 1.37 -10.28 18.01
N PHE A 196 1.21 -9.70 16.82
CA PHE A 196 0.81 -8.31 16.66
C PHE A 196 -0.21 -8.19 15.52
N GLY A 197 -1.33 -7.58 15.83
CA GLY A 197 -2.32 -7.15 14.87
C GLY A 197 -1.85 -5.97 14.02
N LYS A 198 -2.76 -5.52 13.16
CA LYS A 198 -2.58 -4.38 12.25
C LYS A 198 -3.06 -3.09 12.89
N ASN A 199 -2.54 -1.96 12.41
CA ASN A 199 -3.01 -0.62 12.78
C ASN A 199 -3.06 -0.36 14.30
N ILE A 200 -2.21 -1.04 15.08
CA ILE A 200 -2.28 -1.07 16.55
C ILE A 200 -2.38 0.34 17.12
N PHE A 201 -1.50 1.25 16.70
CA PHE A 201 -1.46 2.64 17.14
C PHE A 201 -1.99 3.62 16.09
N GLU A 202 -2.73 3.18 15.06
CA GLU A 202 -3.14 4.09 13.99
C GLU A 202 -3.91 5.32 14.55
N LEU A 203 -3.52 6.51 14.12
CA LEU A 203 -4.04 7.81 14.60
C LEU A 203 -3.87 8.08 16.11
N SER A 204 -3.05 7.30 16.83
CA SER A 204 -2.72 7.56 18.23
C SER A 204 -1.85 8.82 18.37
N SER A 205 -1.94 9.48 19.54
CA SER A 205 -1.07 10.60 19.91
C SER A 205 0.32 10.18 20.40
N VAL A 206 0.67 8.89 20.30
CA VAL A 206 1.87 8.31 20.87
C VAL A 206 3.15 9.02 20.41
N VAL A 207 4.02 9.33 21.36
CA VAL A 207 5.32 9.96 21.15
C VAL A 207 6.44 8.94 21.19
N LYS A 208 6.29 7.91 22.03
CA LYS A 208 7.28 6.87 22.27
C LYS A 208 6.65 5.48 22.36
N VAL A 209 7.24 4.50 21.70
CA VAL A 209 6.90 3.08 21.91
C VAL A 209 8.16 2.25 22.09
N ASN A 210 8.24 1.55 23.22
CA ASN A 210 9.28 0.56 23.47
C ASN A 210 8.83 -0.78 22.88
N LEU A 211 9.47 -1.19 21.78
CA LEU A 211 9.17 -2.43 21.06
C LEU A 211 9.87 -3.65 21.69
N PRO A 212 9.27 -4.86 21.63
CA PRO A 212 9.88 -6.08 22.15
C PRO A 212 11.19 -6.45 21.45
N LYS A 213 12.18 -6.92 22.23
CA LYS A 213 13.54 -7.15 21.72
C LYS A 213 13.65 -8.22 20.63
N ASN A 214 12.67 -9.14 20.58
CA ASN A 214 12.64 -10.28 19.67
C ASN A 214 11.64 -10.10 18.51
N MET A 215 11.07 -8.91 18.35
CA MET A 215 10.10 -8.61 17.30
C MET A 215 10.71 -8.84 15.91
N LYS A 216 10.05 -9.65 15.07
CA LYS A 216 10.56 -10.01 13.74
C LYS A 216 10.03 -9.14 12.61
N THR A 217 8.86 -8.56 12.80
CA THR A 217 8.15 -7.78 11.77
C THR A 217 7.46 -6.60 12.43
N ILE A 218 7.57 -5.41 11.84
CA ILE A 218 6.65 -4.29 12.13
C ILE A 218 5.39 -4.49 11.29
N PRO A 219 4.20 -4.73 11.90
CA PRO A 219 2.96 -5.04 11.19
C PRO A 219 2.44 -3.93 10.30
N GLU A 220 1.49 -4.30 9.43
CA GLU A 220 0.80 -3.37 8.54
C GLU A 220 0.16 -2.24 9.35
N GLY A 221 0.48 -1.01 8.98
CA GLY A 221 -0.07 0.20 9.58
C GLY A 221 0.18 0.40 11.08
N MET A 222 1.10 -0.34 11.72
CA MET A 222 1.28 -0.33 13.19
C MET A 222 1.28 1.09 13.81
N PHE A 223 1.93 2.05 13.16
CA PHE A 223 2.04 3.46 13.56
C PHE A 223 1.44 4.42 12.53
N LYS A 224 0.53 3.96 11.67
CA LYS A 224 -0.04 4.78 10.62
C LYS A 224 -0.66 6.07 11.19
N ASN A 225 -0.29 7.21 10.62
CA ASN A 225 -0.69 8.55 11.02
C ASN A 225 -0.42 8.89 12.50
N CYS A 226 0.58 8.26 13.14
CA CYS A 226 1.10 8.70 14.43
C CYS A 226 1.98 9.96 14.25
N SER A 227 1.37 11.11 13.99
CA SER A 227 2.08 12.36 13.67
C SER A 227 2.94 12.92 14.81
N ASN A 228 2.77 12.40 16.02
CA ASN A 228 3.57 12.76 17.20
C ASN A 228 4.69 11.78 17.53
N LEU A 229 4.80 10.66 16.82
CA LEU A 229 5.81 9.65 17.09
C LEU A 229 7.20 10.22 16.78
N VAL A 230 8.10 10.21 17.77
CA VAL A 230 9.48 10.70 17.66
C VAL A 230 10.46 9.61 18.08
N ASP A 231 10.16 8.88 19.16
CA ASP A 231 11.07 7.90 19.76
C ASP A 231 10.56 6.48 19.53
N VAL A 232 10.97 5.88 18.42
CA VAL A 232 10.74 4.45 18.12
C VAL A 232 12.04 3.80 17.69
N LYS A 233 12.62 3.00 18.60
CA LYS A 233 13.81 2.20 18.30
C LYS A 233 13.40 0.87 17.68
N ILE A 234 13.72 0.67 16.41
CA ILE A 234 13.51 -0.62 15.73
C ILE A 234 14.47 -1.65 16.33
N PRO A 235 13.98 -2.77 16.90
CA PRO A 235 14.84 -3.83 17.42
C PRO A 235 15.71 -4.46 16.33
N ASP A 236 16.93 -4.84 16.68
CA ASP A 236 17.85 -5.52 15.75
C ASP A 236 17.28 -6.86 15.23
N SER A 237 16.28 -7.45 15.87
CA SER A 237 15.63 -8.68 15.41
C SER A 237 14.67 -8.48 14.24
N VAL A 238 14.28 -7.25 13.93
CA VAL A 238 13.29 -6.94 12.88
C VAL A 238 13.90 -7.17 11.50
N GLU A 239 13.21 -7.97 10.69
CA GLU A 239 13.62 -8.31 9.33
C GLU A 239 12.68 -7.71 8.27
N ASN A 240 11.43 -7.43 8.63
CA ASN A 240 10.40 -6.92 7.72
C ASN A 240 9.66 -5.72 8.30
N ILE A 241 9.41 -4.71 7.46
CA ILE A 241 8.53 -3.58 7.75
C ILE A 241 7.39 -3.63 6.75
N GLU A 242 6.18 -3.89 7.24
CA GLU A 242 5.00 -4.13 6.40
C GLU A 242 4.39 -2.85 5.84
N LYS A 243 3.38 -3.03 4.99
CA LYS A 243 2.71 -1.96 4.25
C LYS A 243 2.23 -0.86 5.21
N GLU A 244 2.45 0.41 4.85
CA GLU A 244 1.97 1.58 5.59
C GLU A 244 2.39 1.65 7.09
N ALA A 245 3.35 0.83 7.55
CA ALA A 245 3.71 0.70 8.97
C ALA A 245 3.94 2.02 9.71
N PHE A 246 4.59 3.00 9.06
CA PHE A 246 4.86 4.35 9.56
C PHE A 246 4.30 5.43 8.64
N TYR A 247 3.32 5.11 7.80
CA TYR A 247 2.72 6.08 6.87
C TYR A 247 2.29 7.34 7.63
N GLY A 248 2.70 8.53 7.20
CA GLY A 248 2.31 9.80 7.82
C GLY A 248 2.89 10.07 9.21
N CYS A 249 3.89 9.31 9.67
CA CYS A 249 4.65 9.62 10.88
C CYS A 249 5.60 10.81 10.64
N SER A 250 5.06 12.03 10.62
CA SER A 250 5.80 13.21 10.15
C SER A 250 7.00 13.64 11.00
N LYS A 251 7.15 13.11 12.22
CA LYS A 251 8.23 13.50 13.16
C LYS A 251 9.29 12.41 13.40
N ILE A 252 9.17 11.22 12.79
CA ILE A 252 10.19 10.18 12.95
C ILE A 252 11.40 10.45 12.05
N ASP A 253 12.60 10.13 12.53
CA ASP A 253 13.77 10.04 11.67
C ASP A 253 13.75 8.72 10.90
N VAL A 254 13.62 8.82 9.58
CA VAL A 254 13.60 7.67 8.67
C VAL A 254 14.87 6.82 8.74
N ASN A 255 16.02 7.40 9.10
CA ASN A 255 17.29 6.67 9.17
C ASN A 255 17.37 5.74 10.40
N ILE A 256 16.66 6.08 11.50
CA ILE A 256 16.50 5.18 12.65
C ILE A 256 15.67 3.95 12.27
N ALA A 257 14.76 4.11 11.30
CA ALA A 257 13.77 3.09 10.97
C ALA A 257 14.29 1.97 10.06
N PHE A 258 15.50 2.07 9.50
CA PHE A 258 16.10 0.97 8.74
C PHE A 258 16.56 -0.19 9.62
N GLY A 259 16.82 0.01 10.91
CA GLY A 259 17.35 -1.04 11.78
C GLY A 259 18.65 -1.68 11.26
N LYS A 260 19.28 -2.53 12.07
CA LYS A 260 20.54 -3.18 11.64
C LYS A 260 20.32 -4.33 10.65
N ASN A 261 19.21 -5.05 10.81
CA ASN A 261 18.97 -6.32 10.12
C ASN A 261 17.70 -6.34 9.26
N VAL A 262 17.06 -5.19 9.03
CA VAL A 262 15.89 -5.14 8.14
C VAL A 262 16.32 -5.54 6.74
N LYS A 263 15.52 -6.41 6.13
CA LYS A 263 15.72 -6.98 4.79
C LYS A 263 14.70 -6.42 3.81
N VAL A 264 13.45 -6.28 4.24
CA VAL A 264 12.32 -5.94 3.36
C VAL A 264 11.53 -4.77 3.92
N ILE A 265 11.29 -3.78 3.06
CA ILE A 265 10.39 -2.65 3.34
C ILE A 265 9.29 -2.65 2.28
N LYS A 266 8.04 -2.72 2.73
CA LYS A 266 6.86 -2.80 1.86
C LYS A 266 6.38 -1.44 1.39
N SER A 267 5.38 -1.45 0.51
CA SER A 267 4.84 -0.25 -0.11
C SER A 267 4.29 0.72 0.93
N LYS A 268 4.56 2.01 0.71
CA LYS A 268 4.13 3.12 1.58
C LYS A 268 4.56 3.03 3.06
N ALA A 269 5.46 2.13 3.44
CA ALA A 269 5.85 1.92 4.83
C ALA A 269 6.30 3.22 5.53
N PHE A 270 6.98 4.12 4.82
CA PHE A 270 7.48 5.42 5.27
C PHE A 270 7.00 6.56 4.35
N SER A 271 5.84 6.39 3.71
CA SER A 271 5.28 7.43 2.85
C SER A 271 4.72 8.60 3.68
N ASN A 272 4.77 9.80 3.12
CA ASN A 272 4.40 11.06 3.74
C ASN A 272 5.22 11.39 5.01
N ILE A 273 6.50 11.00 5.01
CA ILE A 273 7.49 11.39 6.03
C ILE A 273 8.47 12.37 5.39
N PRO A 274 8.75 13.53 6.01
CA PRO A 274 9.78 14.45 5.51
C PRO A 274 11.17 13.84 5.70
N TRP A 275 11.99 13.83 4.66
CA TRP A 275 13.36 13.32 4.70
C TRP A 275 14.23 14.01 3.65
N GLU A 276 15.41 14.47 4.05
CA GLU A 276 16.39 15.06 3.12
C GLU A 276 17.36 14.02 2.59
N LYS A 277 17.79 13.10 3.47
CA LYS A 277 18.77 12.08 3.16
C LYS A 277 18.36 10.72 3.71
N ILE A 278 18.41 9.72 2.84
CA ILE A 278 18.24 8.30 3.20
C ILE A 278 19.52 7.55 2.86
N THR A 279 20.03 6.75 3.80
CA THR A 279 21.08 5.77 3.54
C THR A 279 20.50 4.35 3.62
N VAL A 280 20.50 3.63 2.50
CA VAL A 280 20.00 2.26 2.40
C VAL A 280 21.15 1.28 2.66
N PRO A 281 21.18 0.60 3.82
CA PRO A 281 22.31 -0.25 4.20
C PRO A 281 22.35 -1.57 3.41
N GLU A 282 23.48 -2.29 3.50
CA GLU A 282 23.69 -3.56 2.80
C GLU A 282 22.71 -4.68 3.18
N SER A 283 22.11 -4.61 4.38
CA SER A 283 21.13 -5.60 4.85
C SER A 283 19.83 -5.62 4.03
N ILE A 284 19.48 -4.50 3.38
CA ILE A 284 18.21 -4.36 2.68
C ILE A 284 18.26 -5.08 1.33
N ILE A 285 17.37 -6.05 1.15
CA ILE A 285 17.26 -6.86 -0.08
C ILE A 285 16.07 -6.48 -0.95
N ARG A 286 15.08 -5.72 -0.45
CA ARG A 286 13.93 -5.26 -1.24
C ARG A 286 13.29 -4.03 -0.60
N ILE A 287 12.98 -3.05 -1.44
CA ILE A 287 12.10 -1.94 -1.09
C ILE A 287 11.00 -1.87 -2.16
N ASP A 288 9.75 -1.98 -1.74
CA ASP A 288 8.61 -1.92 -2.65
C ASP A 288 8.28 -0.47 -3.06
N LYS A 289 7.46 -0.32 -4.09
CA LYS A 289 7.07 0.99 -4.65
C LYS A 289 6.48 1.94 -3.60
N ASN A 290 6.86 3.22 -3.70
CA ASN A 290 6.43 4.33 -2.83
C ASN A 290 6.72 4.12 -1.34
N ALA A 291 7.62 3.20 -0.96
CA ALA A 291 7.96 2.98 0.44
C ALA A 291 8.41 4.26 1.16
N PHE A 292 9.13 5.15 0.47
CA PHE A 292 9.66 6.41 0.99
C PHE A 292 9.16 7.62 0.19
N GLU A 293 7.96 7.55 -0.38
CA GLU A 293 7.34 8.72 -1.03
C GLU A 293 7.20 9.85 0.01
N GLY A 294 8.04 10.89 -0.09
CA GLY A 294 7.97 12.06 0.78
C GLY A 294 6.80 13.00 0.43
N PRO A 295 6.47 13.97 1.30
CA PRO A 295 5.55 15.03 0.95
C PRO A 295 6.09 15.86 -0.23
N TYR A 296 5.20 16.36 -1.08
CA TYR A 296 5.59 17.27 -2.16
C TYR A 296 6.12 18.57 -1.59
N ASP A 297 7.37 18.91 -1.93
CA ASP A 297 8.03 20.16 -1.55
C ASP A 297 9.02 20.52 -2.66
N ASP A 298 8.66 21.51 -3.48
CA ASP A 298 9.43 21.95 -4.65
C ASP A 298 10.75 22.65 -4.27
N SER A 299 10.96 22.95 -2.99
CA SER A 299 12.20 23.50 -2.46
C SER A 299 13.16 22.43 -1.93
N MET A 300 12.67 21.21 -1.69
CA MET A 300 13.41 20.18 -0.96
C MET A 300 14.27 19.32 -1.89
N LYS A 301 15.58 19.45 -1.76
CA LYS A 301 16.51 18.55 -2.43
C LYS A 301 16.65 17.24 -1.66
N ARG A 302 16.38 16.11 -2.32
CA ARG A 302 16.41 14.78 -1.71
C ARG A 302 17.59 13.93 -2.19
N ILE A 303 18.28 13.30 -1.25
CA ILE A 303 19.46 12.46 -1.50
C ILE A 303 19.20 11.05 -0.99
N VAL A 304 19.41 10.06 -1.85
CA VAL A 304 19.34 8.65 -1.48
C VAL A 304 20.70 8.01 -1.76
N VAL A 305 21.33 7.52 -0.70
CA VAL A 305 22.58 6.74 -0.75
C VAL A 305 22.24 5.26 -0.68
N ILE A 306 22.62 4.46 -1.67
CA ILE A 306 22.35 3.01 -1.72
C ILE A 306 23.64 2.22 -1.58
N GLU A 307 23.84 1.63 -0.40
CA GLU A 307 24.97 0.75 -0.11
C GLU A 307 24.65 -0.71 -0.49
N SER A 308 23.37 -1.09 -0.41
CA SER A 308 22.87 -2.40 -0.85
C SER A 308 23.20 -2.74 -2.30
N ASN A 309 23.44 -4.03 -2.54
CA ASN A 309 23.65 -4.65 -3.86
C ASN A 309 22.35 -5.19 -4.49
N SER A 310 21.19 -4.94 -3.87
CA SER A 310 19.93 -5.53 -4.35
C SER A 310 19.34 -4.84 -5.57
N LYS A 311 19.08 -5.64 -6.62
CA LYS A 311 18.36 -5.23 -7.83
C LYS A 311 16.85 -5.01 -7.65
N LYS A 312 16.31 -5.27 -6.45
CA LYS A 312 14.89 -5.08 -6.10
C LYS A 312 14.63 -3.73 -5.41
N ILE A 313 15.54 -2.77 -5.54
CA ILE A 313 15.42 -1.42 -4.96
C ILE A 313 15.38 -0.42 -6.10
N THR A 314 14.20 -0.13 -6.64
CA THR A 314 14.07 0.77 -7.80
C THR A 314 13.89 2.24 -7.38
N PRO A 315 14.14 3.21 -8.27
CA PRO A 315 13.80 4.62 -7.99
C PRO A 315 12.33 4.84 -7.59
N GLU A 316 11.41 3.97 -8.02
CA GLU A 316 9.99 4.04 -7.66
C GLU A 316 9.74 3.85 -6.16
N ALA A 317 10.68 3.29 -5.41
CA ALA A 317 10.61 3.20 -3.95
C ALA A 317 10.68 4.58 -3.27
N PHE A 318 11.32 5.55 -3.91
CA PHE A 318 11.61 6.90 -3.38
C PHE A 318 10.92 8.00 -4.19
N TYR A 319 9.98 7.64 -5.07
CA TYR A 319 9.36 8.57 -6.00
C TYR A 319 8.57 9.65 -5.25
N VAL A 320 8.86 10.92 -5.57
CA VAL A 320 8.07 12.09 -5.22
C VAL A 320 7.79 12.84 -6.52
N SER A 321 6.55 13.18 -6.79
CA SER A 321 6.17 13.81 -8.07
C SER A 321 6.65 15.26 -8.11
N GLY A 322 7.69 15.58 -8.87
CA GLY A 322 8.15 16.95 -9.10
C GLY A 322 9.44 17.35 -8.38
N ASP A 323 9.97 16.50 -7.49
CA ASP A 323 11.22 16.75 -6.77
C ASP A 323 12.47 16.36 -7.58
N ASP A 324 13.57 17.09 -7.36
CA ASP A 324 14.91 16.71 -7.78
C ASP A 324 15.48 15.62 -6.85
N LEU A 325 15.44 14.36 -7.30
CA LEU A 325 15.97 13.21 -6.56
C LEU A 325 17.37 12.79 -7.03
N ASP A 326 18.36 12.94 -6.16
CA ASP A 326 19.74 12.46 -6.35
C ASP A 326 19.91 11.04 -5.78
N LEU A 327 20.32 10.09 -6.63
CA LEU A 327 20.52 8.68 -6.26
C LEU A 327 22.01 8.30 -6.40
N ILE A 328 22.68 8.01 -5.30
CA ILE A 328 24.12 7.79 -5.20
C ILE A 328 24.38 6.38 -4.62
N GLY A 329 25.16 5.51 -5.25
CA GLY A 329 25.41 4.17 -4.68
C GLY A 329 25.71 3.07 -5.70
N LYS A 330 26.05 1.86 -5.22
CA LYS A 330 26.43 0.71 -6.08
C LYS A 330 25.30 0.33 -7.03
N THR A 331 24.09 0.17 -6.48
CA THR A 331 22.92 -0.15 -7.29
C THR A 331 22.47 1.07 -8.11
N SER A 332 22.69 2.32 -7.66
CA SER A 332 22.44 3.49 -8.51
C SER A 332 23.41 3.59 -9.68
N LEU A 333 24.66 3.12 -9.53
CA LEU A 333 25.61 2.94 -10.64
C LEU A 333 25.13 1.84 -11.60
N GLU A 334 24.44 0.80 -11.13
CA GLU A 334 23.76 -0.18 -12.00
C GLU A 334 22.48 0.36 -12.65
N TYR A 335 21.63 1.09 -11.92
CA TYR A 335 20.44 1.77 -12.46
C TYR A 335 20.82 2.91 -13.42
N SER A 336 21.93 3.61 -13.19
CA SER A 336 22.45 4.64 -14.09
C SER A 336 22.93 4.05 -15.41
N LYS A 337 23.18 2.73 -15.47
CA LYS A 337 23.33 2.04 -16.75
C LYS A 337 22.03 1.95 -17.55
N ASN A 338 20.87 2.19 -16.90
CA ASN A 338 19.54 2.09 -17.49
C ASN A 338 18.66 3.36 -17.37
N PHE A 339 19.03 4.46 -16.68
CA PHE A 339 18.19 5.68 -16.64
C PHE A 339 18.86 6.99 -16.18
N LYS A 340 18.39 8.11 -16.78
CA LYS A 340 17.66 9.24 -16.14
C LYS A 340 17.34 10.25 -17.26
N TYR A 341 16.14 10.83 -17.25
CA TYR A 341 15.53 11.77 -18.21
C TYR A 341 14.76 11.16 -19.39
N ALA A 342 13.45 11.00 -19.26
CA ALA A 342 12.56 10.85 -20.41
C ALA A 342 12.05 12.24 -20.85
N ALA A 343 12.13 12.59 -22.14
CA ALA A 343 11.51 13.83 -22.62
C ALA A 343 9.99 13.76 -22.46
N THR A 344 9.38 14.85 -21.98
CA THR A 344 7.95 14.90 -21.63
C THR A 344 7.04 15.18 -22.82
N LYS A 345 7.56 15.73 -23.94
CA LYS A 345 6.81 15.99 -25.19
C LYS A 345 7.71 15.91 -26.44
N ALA A 346 7.21 15.33 -27.54
CA ALA A 346 7.82 15.41 -28.87
C ALA A 346 6.77 15.70 -29.94
N VAL A 347 7.07 16.59 -30.88
CA VAL A 347 6.13 17.07 -31.92
C VAL A 347 6.76 16.93 -33.30
N ALA A 348 6.08 16.19 -34.18
CA ALA A 348 6.46 16.05 -35.59
C ALA A 348 5.69 17.06 -36.45
N ARG A 349 6.39 17.98 -37.14
CA ARG A 349 5.77 18.94 -38.07
C ARG A 349 6.17 18.59 -39.49
N ASN A 350 5.22 18.16 -40.31
CA ASN A 350 5.50 17.90 -41.72
C ASN A 350 5.57 19.20 -42.50
N ILE A 351 6.66 19.41 -43.23
CA ILE A 351 6.73 20.37 -44.33
C ILE A 351 6.53 19.56 -45.61
N LYS A 352 5.30 19.56 -46.16
CA LYS A 352 5.04 18.92 -47.47
C LYS A 352 5.63 19.79 -48.58
N TYR A 353 6.39 19.19 -49.49
CA TYR A 353 6.64 19.75 -50.82
C TYR A 353 5.99 18.83 -51.86
N TYR A 354 5.26 19.41 -52.80
CA TYR A 354 4.67 18.72 -53.93
C TYR A 354 5.69 18.72 -55.08
N GLY A 355 6.43 17.61 -55.23
CA GLY A 355 7.43 17.45 -56.29
C GLY A 355 8.15 16.10 -56.21
N ASN A 356 8.41 15.49 -57.37
CA ASN A 356 8.73 14.07 -57.51
C ASN A 356 10.02 13.59 -56.79
N LYS A 357 9.84 12.47 -56.05
CA LYS A 357 10.83 11.47 -55.57
C LYS A 357 11.45 11.56 -54.15
N LYS A 358 11.26 12.62 -53.36
CA LYS A 358 11.81 12.67 -51.98
C LYS A 358 10.85 13.31 -50.96
N THR A 359 10.58 12.63 -49.85
CA THR A 359 9.84 13.21 -48.71
C THR A 359 10.85 13.77 -47.70
N LYS A 360 10.69 15.05 -47.34
CA LYS A 360 11.45 15.70 -46.26
C LYS A 360 10.52 15.95 -45.07
N SER A 361 10.93 15.51 -43.88
CA SER A 361 10.18 15.76 -42.63
C SER A 361 11.12 16.35 -41.58
N GLU A 362 10.65 17.37 -40.86
CA GLU A 362 11.37 17.95 -39.73
C GLU A 362 10.72 17.48 -38.42
N TYR A 363 11.55 16.96 -37.54
CA TYR A 363 11.12 16.45 -36.25
C TYR A 363 11.70 17.29 -35.15
N SER A 364 10.90 17.63 -34.15
CA SER A 364 11.33 18.41 -32.99
C SER A 364 10.88 17.76 -31.68
N TRP A 365 11.63 17.98 -30.61
CA TRP A 365 11.35 17.41 -29.30
C TRP A 365 11.67 18.40 -28.18
N ALA A 366 11.08 18.18 -27.01
CA ALA A 366 11.45 18.96 -25.83
C ALA A 366 12.91 18.72 -25.47
N LYS A 367 13.63 19.79 -25.11
CA LYS A 367 14.98 19.67 -24.57
C LYS A 367 14.93 18.86 -23.29
N VAL A 368 15.82 17.89 -23.19
CA VAL A 368 16.01 17.06 -22.01
C VAL A 368 17.21 17.59 -21.25
N GLU A 369 16.97 18.08 -20.04
CA GLU A 369 18.01 18.55 -19.15
C GLU A 369 19.01 17.43 -18.83
N GLY A 370 20.29 17.75 -18.73
CA GLY A 370 21.35 16.77 -18.47
C GLY A 370 21.69 15.78 -19.60
N ALA A 371 21.00 15.81 -20.74
CA ALA A 371 21.33 14.98 -21.91
C ALA A 371 22.54 15.50 -22.69
N ASP A 372 23.39 14.60 -23.19
CA ASP A 372 24.50 14.92 -24.10
C ASP A 372 24.10 14.83 -25.58
N GLY A 373 22.97 14.18 -25.86
CA GLY A 373 22.35 14.16 -27.18
C GLY A 373 21.15 13.22 -27.24
N TYR A 374 20.73 12.90 -28.46
CA TYR A 374 19.54 12.09 -28.73
C TYR A 374 19.80 11.06 -29.83
N GLN A 375 19.08 9.95 -29.80
CA GLN A 375 19.06 8.96 -30.86
C GLN A 375 17.65 8.79 -31.43
N LEU A 376 17.55 8.86 -32.75
CA LEU A 376 16.30 8.77 -33.49
C LEU A 376 16.30 7.51 -34.35
N TYR A 377 15.21 6.75 -34.28
CA TYR A 377 14.89 5.72 -35.27
C TYR A 377 13.70 6.20 -36.09
N ALA A 378 13.83 6.15 -37.41
CA ALA A 378 12.74 6.46 -38.32
C ALA A 378 12.59 5.36 -39.37
N SER A 379 11.35 4.99 -39.71
CA SER A 379 11.04 3.92 -40.64
C SER A 379 9.66 4.15 -41.26
N ASP A 380 9.46 3.69 -42.49
CA ASP A 380 8.14 3.59 -43.12
C ASP A 380 7.32 2.39 -42.60
N ASN A 381 7.92 1.55 -41.75
CA ASN A 381 7.32 0.36 -41.17
C ASN A 381 7.13 0.49 -39.65
N LYS A 382 5.94 0.16 -39.15
CA LYS A 382 5.61 0.23 -37.70
C LYS A 382 6.47 -0.66 -36.80
N LYS A 383 7.04 -1.73 -37.36
CA LYS A 383 7.97 -2.64 -36.67
C LYS A 383 9.43 -2.15 -36.75
N PHE A 384 9.69 -0.98 -37.36
CA PHE A 384 11.02 -0.41 -37.56
C PHE A 384 12.01 -1.33 -38.30
N LYS A 385 11.50 -2.12 -39.25
CA LYS A 385 12.36 -2.86 -40.21
C LYS A 385 12.98 -1.87 -41.20
N GLY A 386 14.27 -2.00 -41.50
CA GLY A 386 14.97 -1.07 -42.41
C GLY A 386 15.10 0.37 -41.90
N LYS A 387 15.05 0.57 -40.57
CA LYS A 387 15.09 1.90 -39.94
C LYS A 387 16.38 2.67 -40.25
N ILE A 388 16.22 3.97 -40.39
CA ILE A 388 17.32 4.95 -40.34
C ILE A 388 17.61 5.23 -38.87
N VAL A 389 18.89 5.20 -38.48
CA VAL A 389 19.37 5.49 -37.12
C VAL A 389 20.25 6.73 -37.16
N ILE A 390 19.91 7.75 -36.36
CA ILE A 390 20.62 9.02 -36.34
C ILE A 390 20.88 9.45 -34.91
N ASP A 391 22.12 9.84 -34.63
CA ASP A 391 22.49 10.49 -33.38
C ASP A 391 22.58 12.01 -33.59
N VAL A 392 22.02 12.75 -32.64
CA VAL A 392 21.96 14.21 -32.63
C VAL A 392 22.62 14.70 -31.34
N SER A 393 23.37 15.81 -31.41
CA SER A 393 23.99 16.39 -30.21
C SER A 393 22.98 17.19 -29.40
N LYS A 394 23.26 17.43 -28.10
CA LYS A 394 22.39 18.22 -27.21
C LYS A 394 22.09 19.66 -27.67
N LYS A 395 22.88 20.20 -28.61
CA LYS A 395 22.67 21.54 -29.20
C LYS A 395 21.38 21.62 -30.02
N TYR A 396 20.89 20.49 -30.53
CA TYR A 396 19.75 20.45 -31.41
C TYR A 396 18.62 19.65 -30.78
N THR A 397 17.43 20.24 -30.80
CA THR A 397 16.17 19.59 -30.47
C THR A 397 15.31 19.38 -31.71
N SER A 398 15.90 19.47 -32.90
CA SER A 398 15.26 19.12 -34.16
C SER A 398 16.20 18.44 -35.15
N LYS A 399 15.63 17.68 -36.10
CA LYS A 399 16.37 17.06 -37.22
C LYS A 399 15.49 16.90 -38.45
N LYS A 400 16.04 17.25 -39.62
CA LYS A 400 15.44 17.00 -40.94
C LYS A 400 15.88 15.64 -41.47
N LEU A 401 14.91 14.82 -41.91
CA LEU A 401 15.13 13.49 -42.49
C LEU A 401 14.64 13.45 -43.94
N ASN A 402 15.39 12.74 -44.79
CA ASN A 402 15.05 12.51 -46.19
C ASN A 402 14.74 11.02 -46.40
N PHE A 403 13.60 10.72 -47.00
CA PHE A 403 13.24 9.37 -47.42
C PHE A 403 13.25 9.27 -48.94
N ASN A 404 13.85 8.19 -49.46
CA ASN A 404 13.86 7.89 -50.89
C ASN A 404 12.53 7.21 -51.27
N GLY A 405 11.77 7.82 -52.18
CA GLY A 405 10.47 7.31 -52.62
C GLY A 405 9.27 7.95 -51.91
N LYS A 406 8.06 7.63 -52.39
CA LYS A 406 6.81 8.13 -51.79
C LYS A 406 6.46 7.27 -50.57
N VAL A 407 6.46 7.87 -49.38
CA VAL A 407 6.11 7.18 -48.12
C VAL A 407 4.79 7.73 -47.58
N SER A 408 3.81 6.86 -47.32
CA SER A 408 2.46 7.27 -46.85
C SER A 408 2.42 7.55 -45.33
N LYS A 409 3.24 6.85 -44.54
CA LYS A 409 3.36 7.03 -43.08
C LYS A 409 4.79 6.79 -42.64
N ILE A 410 5.30 7.64 -41.76
CA ILE A 410 6.61 7.48 -41.12
C ILE A 410 6.39 7.23 -39.62
N TYR A 411 6.99 6.17 -39.12
CA TYR A 411 7.06 5.81 -37.71
C TYR A 411 8.38 6.26 -37.16
N MET A 412 8.34 6.90 -35.99
CA MET A 412 9.54 7.43 -35.37
C MET A 412 9.54 7.20 -33.87
N LYS A 413 10.73 6.98 -33.34
CA LYS A 413 10.99 7.01 -31.91
C LYS A 413 12.30 7.71 -31.61
N ILE A 414 12.35 8.39 -30.48
CA ILE A 414 13.52 9.15 -30.00
C ILE A 414 13.83 8.77 -28.55
N ARG A 415 15.10 8.80 -28.18
CA ARG A 415 15.56 8.67 -26.79
C ARG A 415 16.77 9.57 -26.53
N PRO A 416 16.87 10.22 -25.37
CA PRO A 416 18.10 10.93 -24.99
C PRO A 416 19.22 9.96 -24.61
N TYR A 417 20.45 10.46 -24.64
CA TYR A 417 21.63 9.76 -24.12
C TYR A 417 22.55 10.69 -23.35
N LYS A 418 23.32 10.12 -22.42
CA LYS A 418 24.44 10.77 -21.73
C LYS A 418 25.76 10.07 -22.07
N LYS A 419 26.86 10.80 -22.11
CA LYS A 419 28.19 10.23 -22.27
C LYS A 419 28.78 9.95 -20.89
N VAL A 420 29.10 8.69 -20.64
CA VAL A 420 29.76 8.23 -19.41
C VAL A 420 30.99 7.43 -19.82
N ASN A 421 32.18 7.88 -19.40
CA ASN A 421 33.47 7.27 -19.75
C ASN A 421 33.63 7.02 -21.27
N GLY A 422 33.26 8.01 -22.10
CA GLY A 422 33.35 7.94 -23.56
C GLY A 422 32.27 7.10 -24.26
N LYS A 423 31.41 6.38 -23.52
CA LYS A 423 30.32 5.56 -24.08
C LYS A 423 28.96 6.25 -23.94
N LYS A 424 28.08 6.05 -24.93
CA LYS A 424 26.69 6.59 -24.91
C LYS A 424 25.78 5.64 -24.13
N MET A 425 25.17 6.15 -23.08
CA MET A 425 24.15 5.47 -22.27
C MET A 425 22.78 6.07 -22.62
N TYR A 426 21.84 5.22 -23.04
CA TYR A 426 20.57 5.66 -23.64
C TYR A 426 19.38 5.42 -22.71
N ASP A 427 18.43 6.36 -22.69
CA ASP A 427 17.18 6.25 -21.92
C ASP A 427 16.06 5.53 -22.73
N ARG A 428 14.83 5.51 -22.20
CA ARG A 428 13.62 4.95 -22.83
C ARG A 428 13.30 5.61 -24.16
N TRP A 429 12.69 4.80 -25.03
CA TRP A 429 12.11 5.27 -26.29
C TRP A 429 10.79 6.01 -26.05
N MET A 430 10.70 7.25 -26.50
CA MET A 430 9.43 7.91 -26.80
C MET A 430 8.97 7.54 -28.20
N LYS A 431 7.69 7.22 -28.36
CA LYS A 431 7.09 6.86 -29.65
C LYS A 431 6.15 7.97 -30.10
N THR A 432 6.24 8.37 -31.36
CA THR A 432 5.22 9.20 -32.02
C THR A 432 4.58 8.39 -33.14
N VAL A 433 3.25 8.37 -33.24
CA VAL A 433 2.51 7.69 -34.31
C VAL A 433 1.80 8.72 -35.19
N GLY A 434 2.26 8.88 -36.43
CA GLY A 434 1.47 9.48 -37.50
C GLY A 434 1.40 11.02 -37.56
N ASN A 435 0.87 11.49 -38.70
CA ASN A 435 0.84 12.88 -39.16
C ASN A 435 -0.39 13.65 -38.64
N ARG A 436 -0.60 13.81 -37.34
CA ARG A 436 -1.64 14.73 -36.83
C ARG A 436 -1.03 15.84 -36.00
N VAL A 437 -1.20 17.04 -36.55
CA VAL A 437 -1.09 18.33 -35.88
C VAL A 437 -2.23 18.40 -34.86
N PHE A 438 -1.89 18.71 -33.61
CA PHE A 438 -2.63 19.71 -32.85
C PHE A 438 -1.68 20.87 -32.63
#